data_AF-A0A7C1UZL7-F1
#
_entry.id   AF-A0A7C1UZL7-F1
#
_cell.length_a   1.000
_cell.length_b   1.000
_cell.length_c   1.000
_cell.angle_alpha   90.00
_cell.angle_beta   90.00
_cell.angle_gamma   90.00
#
_symmetry.space_group_name_H-M   'P 1'
#
loop_
_entity.id
_entity.type
_entity.pdbx_description
1 polymer ?
#
loop_
_entity_poly.entity_id
_entity_poly.type
_entity_poly.pdbx_seq_one_letter_code
_entity_poly.pdbx_strand_id
1 'polypeptide(L)'
;MEIYLNGERKNRVSHVVSYAEINTDYFNLIPRTPQPRLLREERINSFSEIDLKISGSVAMKEAGRCFNCGICNHCDNCYLFCPEIAVKRQDSEEGGLRAINYDYCKGCGLCVVECPRNAMVLEEESA
;
A
#
# COMPACT_ATOMS: atom_id res chain seq x y z
N MET A 1 7.99 -10.41 5.67
CA MET A 1 7.73 -11.68 6.41
C MET A 1 7.11 -11.43 7.78
N GLU A 2 7.41 -10.31 8.45
CA GLU A 2 6.90 -9.96 9.79
C GLU A 2 5.39 -10.17 9.98
N ILE A 3 4.53 -9.81 9.02
CA ILE A 3 3.07 -10.01 9.14
C ILE A 3 2.71 -11.49 9.34
N TYR A 4 3.37 -12.41 8.63
CA TYR A 4 3.17 -13.86 8.74
C TYR A 4 3.85 -14.47 9.97
N LEU A 5 4.80 -13.76 10.56
CA LEU A 5 5.53 -14.16 11.75
C LEU A 5 4.97 -13.51 13.04
N ASN A 6 3.76 -12.95 12.99
CA ASN A 6 3.15 -12.19 14.09
C ASN A 6 4.02 -11.02 14.61
N GLY A 7 4.84 -10.41 13.75
CA GLY A 7 5.59 -9.19 14.07
C GLY A 7 4.71 -7.95 14.11
N GLU A 8 5.27 -6.83 14.58
CA GLU A 8 4.53 -5.57 14.86
C GLU A 8 3.75 -5.02 13.68
N ARG A 9 4.22 -5.24 12.44
CA ARG A 9 3.50 -4.82 11.22
C ARG A 9 2.09 -5.40 11.10
N LYS A 10 1.82 -6.54 11.73
CA LYS A 10 0.47 -7.15 11.75
C LYS A 10 -0.56 -6.23 12.42
N ASN A 11 -0.14 -5.41 13.38
CA ASN A 11 -1.05 -4.55 14.15
C ASN A 11 -1.34 -3.21 13.45
N ARG A 12 -0.72 -2.93 12.29
CA ARG A 12 -0.87 -1.65 11.59
C ARG A 12 -2.17 -1.54 10.79
N VAL A 13 -2.81 -2.66 10.48
CA VAL A 13 -4.05 -2.72 9.69
C VAL A 13 -5.05 -3.59 10.42
N SER A 14 -6.29 -3.12 10.55
CA SER A 14 -7.36 -3.85 11.26
C SER A 14 -7.82 -5.11 10.51
N HIS A 15 -7.61 -5.17 9.20
CA HIS A 15 -8.05 -6.26 8.33
C HIS A 15 -7.15 -6.40 7.09
N VAL A 16 -7.35 -7.45 6.31
CA VAL A 16 -6.68 -7.64 5.02
C VAL A 16 -7.39 -6.80 3.96
N VAL A 17 -6.76 -5.73 3.48
CA VAL A 17 -7.31 -4.87 2.43
C VAL A 17 -7.35 -5.61 1.09
N SER A 18 -8.55 -5.75 0.55
CA SER A 18 -8.81 -6.35 -0.75
C SER A 18 -8.60 -5.35 -1.90
N TYR A 19 -8.52 -5.86 -3.13
CA TYR A 19 -8.36 -5.00 -4.31
C TYR A 19 -9.53 -4.03 -4.51
N ALA A 20 -10.75 -4.42 -4.14
CA ALA A 20 -11.95 -3.61 -4.31
C ALA A 20 -11.99 -2.37 -3.37
N GLU A 21 -11.18 -2.37 -2.32
CA GLU A 21 -11.08 -1.27 -1.35
C GLU A 21 -9.99 -0.26 -1.70
N ILE A 22 -9.18 -0.56 -2.72
CA ILE A 22 -8.13 0.34 -3.21
C ILE A 22 -8.76 1.33 -4.17
N ASN A 23 -8.54 2.62 -3.93
CA ASN A 23 -8.88 3.64 -4.91
C ASN A 23 -7.82 3.63 -6.02
N THR A 24 -8.16 2.94 -7.12
CA THR A 24 -7.27 2.68 -8.25
C THR A 24 -6.99 3.89 -9.13
N ASP A 25 -7.78 4.97 -8.99
CA ASP A 25 -7.67 6.16 -9.85
C ASP A 25 -6.32 6.89 -9.65
N TYR A 26 -5.69 6.66 -8.50
CA TYR A 26 -4.37 7.19 -8.17
C TYR A 26 -3.19 6.36 -8.70
N PHE A 27 -3.45 5.27 -9.43
CA PHE A 27 -2.41 4.34 -9.87
C PHE A 27 -2.51 4.04 -11.36
N ASN A 28 -1.35 4.02 -12.02
CA ASN A 28 -1.25 3.58 -13.40
C ASN A 28 -1.20 2.05 -13.48
N LEU A 29 -1.97 1.46 -14.40
CA LEU A 29 -1.89 0.04 -14.69
C LEU A 29 -0.54 -0.27 -15.36
N ILE A 30 0.29 -1.06 -14.67
CA ILE A 30 1.57 -1.54 -15.19
C ILE A 30 1.50 -3.06 -15.32
N PRO A 31 1.74 -3.63 -16.52
CA PRO A 31 1.72 -5.08 -16.73
C PRO A 31 2.81 -5.77 -15.90
N ARG A 32 2.54 -7.01 -15.52
CA ARG A 32 3.50 -7.85 -14.79
C ARG A 32 4.76 -8.05 -15.62
N THR A 33 5.92 -7.94 -14.97
CA THR A 33 7.18 -8.29 -15.60
C THR A 33 7.22 -9.80 -15.93
N PRO A 34 7.52 -10.19 -17.18
CA PRO A 34 7.63 -11.60 -17.52
C PRO A 34 8.81 -12.24 -16.79
N GLN A 35 8.59 -13.44 -16.23
CA GLN A 35 9.64 -14.25 -15.63
C GLN A 35 10.56 -14.79 -16.74
N PRO A 36 11.86 -14.48 -16.75
CA PRO A 36 12.79 -15.10 -17.67
C PRO A 36 12.89 -16.59 -17.37
N ARG A 37 12.86 -17.43 -18.40
CA ARG A 37 12.89 -18.89 -18.26
C ARG A 37 13.83 -19.50 -19.29
N LEU A 38 14.43 -20.64 -18.96
CA LEU A 38 15.20 -21.45 -19.91
C LEU A 38 14.36 -21.79 -21.16
N LEU A 39 14.99 -22.08 -22.29
CA LEU A 39 14.24 -22.54 -23.47
C LEU A 39 13.69 -23.95 -23.25
N ARG A 40 12.57 -24.30 -23.88
CA ARG A 40 11.90 -25.59 -23.66
C ARG A 40 12.84 -26.77 -23.95
N GLU A 41 13.64 -26.62 -25.00
CA GLU A 41 14.61 -27.60 -25.49
C GLU A 41 15.73 -27.83 -24.46
N GLU A 42 16.12 -26.79 -23.71
CA GLU A 42 17.13 -26.86 -22.66
C GLU A 42 16.56 -27.46 -21.35
N ARG A 43 15.28 -27.18 -21.06
CA ARG A 43 14.59 -27.69 -19.86
C ARG A 43 14.42 -29.21 -19.87
N ILE A 44 14.17 -29.80 -21.04
CA ILE A 44 13.92 -31.26 -21.16
C ILE A 44 15.22 -32.05 -20.97
N ASN A 45 16.36 -31.45 -21.28
CA ASN A 45 17.66 -32.12 -21.33
C ASN A 45 18.55 -31.81 -20.11
N SER A 46 18.04 -31.12 -19.09
CA SER A 46 18.82 -30.78 -17.90
C SER A 46 17.96 -30.70 -16.64
N PHE A 47 18.60 -30.78 -15.48
CA PHE A 47 17.98 -30.52 -14.16
C PHE A 47 18.25 -29.08 -13.69
N SER A 48 18.61 -28.19 -14.61
CA SER A 48 18.88 -26.78 -14.30
C SER A 48 17.60 -26.05 -13.89
N GLU A 49 17.75 -25.01 -13.07
CA GLU A 49 16.64 -24.16 -12.64
C GLU A 49 15.93 -23.53 -13.86
N ILE A 50 14.61 -23.69 -13.93
CA ILE A 50 13.81 -23.24 -15.09
C ILE A 50 13.54 -21.74 -15.05
N ASP A 51 13.17 -21.22 -13.87
CA ASP A 51 12.88 -19.80 -13.66
C ASP A 51 14.21 -19.09 -13.37
N LEU A 52 14.66 -18.29 -14.33
CA LEU A 52 15.94 -17.61 -14.25
C LEU A 52 15.83 -16.33 -13.40
N LYS A 53 16.94 -15.94 -12.76
CA LYS A 53 17.01 -14.68 -12.00
C LYS A 53 16.70 -13.46 -12.87
N ILE A 54 15.99 -12.49 -12.29
CA ILE A 54 15.80 -11.16 -12.86
C ILE A 54 16.95 -10.22 -12.44
N SER A 55 17.21 -9.19 -13.23
CA SER A 55 18.16 -8.14 -12.84
C SER A 55 17.59 -7.29 -11.70
N GLY A 56 18.47 -6.62 -10.94
CA GLY A 56 18.05 -5.69 -9.88
C GLY A 56 17.14 -4.57 -10.40
N SER A 57 17.41 -4.04 -11.60
CA SER A 57 16.55 -3.01 -12.22
C SER A 57 15.14 -3.51 -12.50
N VAL A 58 15.02 -4.74 -12.97
CA VAL A 58 13.72 -5.39 -13.23
C VAL A 58 12.99 -5.68 -11.90
N ALA A 59 13.72 -6.14 -10.89
CA ALA A 59 13.16 -6.37 -9.56
C ALA A 59 12.60 -5.07 -8.94
N MET A 60 13.32 -3.95 -9.05
CA MET A 60 12.85 -2.65 -8.58
C MET A 60 11.59 -2.19 -9.33
N LYS A 61 11.55 -2.39 -10.65
CA LYS A 61 10.37 -2.07 -11.47
C LYS A 61 9.14 -2.89 -11.04
N GLU A 62 9.31 -4.18 -10.79
CA GLU A 62 8.24 -5.06 -10.33
C GLU A 62 7.76 -4.68 -8.91
N ALA A 63 8.70 -4.39 -8.00
CA ALA A 63 8.39 -3.96 -6.64
C ALA A 63 7.62 -2.62 -6.61
N GLY A 64 7.91 -1.71 -7.55
CA GLY A 64 7.20 -0.44 -7.73
C GLY A 64 5.72 -0.57 -8.09
N ARG A 65 5.24 -1.77 -8.45
CA ARG A 65 3.81 -2.05 -8.72
C ARG A 65 2.99 -2.23 -7.44
N CYS A 66 3.63 -2.30 -6.27
CA CYS A 66 2.94 -2.48 -4.99
C CYS A 66 2.15 -1.22 -4.60
N PHE A 67 0.87 -1.38 -4.26
CA PHE A 67 0.01 -0.28 -3.81
C PHE A 67 0.37 0.24 -2.41
N ASN A 68 1.04 -0.58 -1.59
CA ASN A 68 1.17 -0.35 -0.15
C ASN A 68 -0.22 -0.35 0.54
N CYS A 69 -1.05 -1.34 0.19
CA CYS A 69 -2.43 -1.47 0.68
C CYS A 69 -2.50 -1.58 2.21
N GLY A 70 -3.49 -0.92 2.80
CA GLY A 70 -3.74 -0.84 4.23
C GLY A 70 -2.73 0.02 5.01
N ILE A 71 -1.69 0.55 4.37
CA ILE A 71 -0.59 1.24 5.06
C ILE A 71 -0.49 2.69 4.58
N CYS A 72 -0.44 3.61 5.55
CA CYS A 72 -0.15 5.01 5.26
C CYS A 72 1.32 5.16 4.81
N ASN A 73 1.53 5.77 3.65
CA ASN A 73 2.86 6.09 3.12
C ASN A 73 3.09 7.59 2.95
N HIS A 74 2.31 8.41 3.67
CA HIS A 74 2.41 9.87 3.66
C HIS A 74 2.17 10.54 2.29
N CYS A 75 1.31 9.97 1.44
CA CYS A 75 0.97 10.56 0.13
C CYS A 75 0.19 11.89 0.18
N ASP A 76 -0.23 12.35 1.36
CA ASP A 76 -0.92 13.63 1.58
C ASP A 76 -2.31 13.83 0.96
N ASN A 77 -2.87 12.85 0.24
CA ASN A 77 -4.24 12.99 -0.30
C ASN A 77 -5.26 13.34 0.78
N CYS A 78 -5.27 12.62 1.91
CA CYS A 78 -6.21 12.93 3.00
C CYS A 78 -6.03 14.34 3.57
N TYR A 79 -4.81 14.89 3.53
CA TYR A 79 -4.51 16.26 3.94
C TYR A 79 -5.04 17.28 2.93
N LEU A 80 -4.79 17.05 1.64
CA LEU A 80 -5.17 17.95 0.55
C LEU A 80 -6.68 18.03 0.34
N PHE A 81 -7.39 16.91 0.51
CA PHE A 81 -8.84 16.83 0.28
C PHE A 81 -9.67 17.13 1.51
N CYS A 82 -9.06 17.37 2.68
CA CYS A 82 -9.83 17.73 3.87
C CYS A 82 -10.33 19.19 3.76
N PRO A 83 -11.65 19.44 3.65
CA PRO A 83 -12.18 20.80 3.48
C PRO A 83 -11.97 21.67 4.74
N GLU A 84 -11.87 21.03 5.91
CA GLU A 84 -11.76 21.69 7.21
C GLU A 84 -10.31 21.82 7.69
N ILE A 85 -9.32 21.31 6.92
CA ILE A 85 -7.90 21.28 7.32
C ILE A 85 -7.73 20.57 8.69
N ALA A 86 -8.58 19.58 8.96
CA ALA A 86 -8.57 18.82 10.22
C ALA A 86 -7.49 17.73 10.24
N VAL A 87 -6.96 17.32 9.08
CA VAL A 87 -5.89 16.33 8.98
C VAL A 87 -4.55 17.02 9.23
N LYS A 88 -3.79 16.55 10.21
CA LYS A 88 -2.46 17.05 10.58
C LYS A 88 -1.36 16.08 10.13
N ARG A 89 -0.26 16.63 9.62
CA ARG A 89 0.99 15.90 9.41
C ARG A 89 1.67 15.77 10.78
N GLN A 90 1.87 14.55 11.26
CA GLN A 90 2.77 14.32 12.39
C GLN A 90 4.13 13.97 11.82
N ASP A 91 5.10 14.85 12.03
CA ASP A 91 6.49 14.58 11.75
C ASP A 91 7.05 13.82 12.95
N SER A 92 6.95 12.50 12.96
CA SER A 92 7.76 11.67 13.86
C SER A 92 8.86 10.99 13.08
N GLU A 93 10.04 10.89 13.68
CA GLU A 93 11.22 10.20 13.14
C GLU A 93 10.95 8.70 12.84
N GLU A 94 9.83 8.16 13.36
CA GLU A 94 9.38 6.77 13.22
C GLU A 94 8.29 6.57 12.14
N GLY A 95 7.94 7.62 11.38
CA GLY A 95 6.91 7.53 10.33
C GLY A 95 5.50 7.82 10.85
N GLY A 96 5.33 9.00 11.46
CA GLY A 96 4.11 9.42 12.16
C GLY A 96 2.84 9.35 11.31
N LEU A 97 1.83 8.65 11.84
CA LEU A 97 0.50 8.54 11.24
C LEU A 97 -0.14 9.94 11.06
N ARG A 98 -1.13 10.04 10.17
CA ARG A 98 -1.92 11.28 10.05
C ARG A 98 -2.81 11.40 11.29
N ALA A 99 -2.75 12.54 11.97
CA ALA A 99 -3.60 12.81 13.13
C ALA A 99 -4.82 13.62 12.71
N ILE A 100 -5.97 13.32 13.30
CA ILE A 100 -7.22 14.07 13.07
C ILE A 100 -7.40 15.05 14.23
N ASN A 101 -7.59 16.32 13.89
CA ASN A 101 -8.00 17.33 14.85
C ASN A 101 -9.52 17.31 14.99
N TYR A 102 -10.01 16.62 16.03
CA TYR A 102 -11.45 16.41 16.25
C TYR A 102 -12.23 17.72 16.48
N ASP A 103 -11.59 18.77 17.01
CA ASP A 103 -12.23 20.09 17.19
C ASP A 103 -12.71 20.71 15.85
N TYR A 104 -12.03 20.38 14.75
CA TYR A 104 -12.34 20.88 13.41
C TYR A 104 -12.97 19.82 12.51
N CYS A 105 -12.88 18.53 12.87
CA CYS A 105 -13.44 17.46 12.08
C CYS A 105 -14.98 17.54 12.07
N LYS A 106 -15.57 17.45 10.87
CA LYS A 106 -17.04 17.40 10.69
C LYS A 106 -17.57 16.01 10.31
N GLY A 107 -16.71 14.99 10.33
CA GLY A 107 -17.11 13.61 10.04
C GLY A 107 -17.50 13.33 8.59
N CYS A 108 -17.10 14.17 7.62
CA CYS A 108 -17.50 14.01 6.21
C CYS A 108 -16.92 12.78 5.48
N GLY A 109 -15.86 12.17 6.02
CA GLY A 109 -15.25 10.96 5.45
C GLY A 109 -14.42 11.14 4.17
N LEU A 110 -14.28 12.35 3.63
CA LEU A 110 -13.51 12.57 2.39
C LEU A 110 -12.05 12.10 2.48
N CYS A 111 -11.42 12.24 3.65
CA CYS A 111 -10.06 11.75 3.89
C CYS A 111 -9.94 10.22 3.74
N VAL A 112 -11.01 9.47 4.02
CA VAL A 112 -11.07 8.01 3.87
C VAL A 112 -11.28 7.66 2.40
N VAL A 113 -12.25 8.30 1.73
CA VAL A 113 -12.56 8.10 0.31
C VAL A 113 -11.34 8.38 -0.59
N GLU A 114 -10.62 9.45 -0.30
CA GLU A 114 -9.47 9.88 -1.09
C GLU A 114 -8.16 9.18 -0.70
N CYS A 115 -8.20 8.28 0.30
CA CYS A 115 -7.04 7.46 0.63
C CYS A 115 -6.84 6.38 -0.43
N PRO A 116 -5.75 6.40 -1.23
CA PRO A 116 -5.57 5.41 -2.30
C PRO A 116 -5.41 3.97 -1.80
N ARG A 117 -5.09 3.82 -0.50
CA ARG A 117 -4.58 2.59 0.09
C ARG A 117 -5.52 1.98 1.11
N ASN A 118 -6.68 2.60 1.36
CA ASN A 118 -7.57 2.22 2.46
C ASN A 118 -6.83 2.15 3.82
N ALA A 119 -6.02 3.18 4.11
CA ALA A 119 -5.21 3.25 5.33
C ALA A 119 -5.89 4.02 6.47
N MET A 120 -7.14 4.44 6.28
CA MET A 120 -7.95 5.17 7.24
C MET A 120 -9.34 4.57 7.25
N VAL A 121 -9.99 4.59 8.41
CA VAL A 121 -11.39 4.17 8.59
C VAL A 121 -12.18 5.33 9.17
N LEU A 122 -13.47 5.41 8.83
CA LEU A 122 -14.40 6.33 9.47
C LEU A 122 -15.23 5.53 10.47
N GLU A 123 -15.17 5.92 11.73
CA GLU A 123 -15.93 5.30 12.84
C GLU A 123 -16.69 6.40 13.57
N GLU A 124 -17.82 6.04 14.19
CA GLU A 124 -18.53 6.95 15.09
C GLU A 124 -17.69 7.17 16.35
N GLU A 125 -17.69 8.41 16.86
CA GLU A 125 -17.01 8.73 18.10
C GLU A 125 -17.72 8.01 19.25
N SER A 126 -17.00 7.12 19.93
CA SER A 126 -17.51 6.46 21.13
C SER A 126 -17.65 7.48 22.27
N ALA A 127 -18.86 7.58 22.80
CA ALA A 127 -19.25 8.47 23.91
C ALA A 127 -18.54 8.18 25.24
#